data_AF-A0A3M1KBF4-F1
#
_entry.id   AF-A0A3M1KBF4-F1
#
_cell.length_a   1.000
_cell.length_b   1.000
_cell.length_c   1.000
_cell.angle_alpha   90.00
_cell.angle_beta   90.00
_cell.angle_gamma   90.00
#
_symmetry.space_group_name_H-M   'P 1'
#
loop_
_entity.id
_entity.type
_entity.pdbx_description
1 polymer ?
#
loop_
_entity_poly.entity_id
_entity_poly.type
_entity_poly.pdbx_seq_one_letter_code
_entity_poly.pdbx_strand_id
1 'polypeptide(L)'
;MRDPSATSAPSISDAKGELVHASCVAWHGRGILLRGPSGAGKSALALRLIEAGALLVADDYVVLDAQSTPDRLLAAPPPRIAGLIEVRGLGLL
;
A
#
# COMPACT_ATOMS: atom_id res chain seq x y z
N MET A 1 -32.19 -2.00 -1.74
CA MET A 1 -31.30 -2.79 -2.62
C MET A 1 -30.30 -1.82 -3.24
N ARG A 2 -28.98 -2.05 -3.02
CA ARG A 2 -27.79 -1.14 -3.08
C ARG A 2 -27.55 -0.33 -1.78
N ASP A 3 -26.38 -0.34 -1.11
CA ASP A 3 -25.04 -0.89 -1.40
C ASP A 3 -24.35 -1.48 -0.13
N PRO A 4 -23.74 -2.68 -0.16
CA PRO A 4 -23.06 -3.30 0.98
C PRO A 4 -21.52 -3.17 1.01
N SER A 5 -20.90 -2.18 0.36
CA SER A 5 -19.43 -2.11 0.34
C SER A 5 -18.86 -0.69 0.38
N ALA A 6 -19.21 0.06 1.42
CA ALA A 6 -18.33 1.10 1.91
C ALA A 6 -17.14 0.40 2.59
N THR A 7 -16.11 0.06 1.80
CA THR A 7 -14.79 -0.30 2.33
C THR A 7 -14.20 0.96 2.94
N SER A 8 -14.54 1.25 4.19
CA SER A 8 -13.88 2.29 4.98
C SER A 8 -12.42 1.91 5.15
N ALA A 9 -11.52 2.80 4.74
CA ALA A 9 -10.10 2.65 4.99
C ALA A 9 -9.85 2.45 6.51
N PRO A 10 -9.00 1.50 6.92
CA PRO A 10 -8.70 1.28 8.33
C PRO A 10 -8.07 2.54 8.95
N SER A 11 -8.51 2.89 10.15
CA SER A 11 -8.04 4.05 10.91
C SER A 11 -6.55 3.92 11.29
N ILE A 12 -5.80 5.00 11.09
CA ILE A 12 -4.32 5.10 11.04
C ILE A 12 -3.60 4.92 12.40
N SER A 13 -4.32 4.81 13.53
CA SER A 13 -3.72 4.96 14.87
C SER A 13 -3.00 3.74 15.46
N ASP A 14 -3.20 2.52 14.93
CA ASP A 14 -2.62 1.29 15.51
C ASP A 14 -2.34 0.23 14.43
N ALA A 15 -1.43 0.50 13.48
CA ALA A 15 -1.03 -0.53 12.52
C ALA A 15 -0.23 -1.64 13.23
N LYS A 16 -0.93 -2.60 13.85
CA LYS A 16 -0.37 -3.85 14.39
C LYS A 16 0.01 -4.74 13.22
N GLY A 17 1.29 -4.78 12.88
CA GLY A 17 1.76 -5.61 11.78
C GLY A 17 3.27 -5.70 11.70
N GLU A 18 3.76 -6.63 10.87
CA GLU A 18 5.18 -6.77 10.58
C GLU A 18 5.60 -5.67 9.58
N LEU A 19 6.69 -4.96 9.89
CA LEU A 19 7.28 -3.99 8.99
C LEU A 19 8.22 -4.69 8.02
N VAL A 20 7.99 -4.52 6.71
CA VAL A 20 8.74 -5.27 5.71
C VAL A 20 9.21 -4.38 4.56
N HIS A 21 10.48 -4.57 4.15
CA HIS A 21 11.08 -3.79 3.05
C HIS A 21 10.48 -4.16 1.68
N ALA A 22 9.53 -3.38 1.20
CA ALA A 22 8.72 -3.69 0.02
C ALA A 22 8.06 -2.43 -0.55
N SER A 23 7.56 -2.53 -1.78
CA SER A 23 6.63 -1.54 -2.35
C SER A 23 5.27 -2.22 -2.52
N CYS A 24 4.17 -1.52 -2.26
CA CYS A 24 2.82 -2.07 -2.38
C CYS A 24 1.94 -1.13 -3.22
N VAL A 25 1.20 -1.71 -4.17
CA VAL A 25 0.18 -1.01 -4.96
C VAL A 25 -1.15 -1.76 -4.90
N ALA A 26 -2.26 -1.03 -5.03
CA ALA A 26 -3.60 -1.58 -5.19
C ALA A 26 -4.02 -1.52 -6.66
N TRP A 27 -4.49 -2.64 -7.19
CA TRP A 27 -4.90 -2.78 -8.59
C TRP A 27 -6.13 -3.68 -8.68
N HIS A 28 -7.21 -3.21 -9.32
CA HIS A 28 -8.48 -3.96 -9.53
C HIS A 28 -8.95 -4.74 -8.27
N GLY A 29 -8.95 -4.10 -7.11
CA GLY A 29 -9.40 -4.69 -5.85
C GLY A 29 -8.43 -5.69 -5.21
N ARG A 30 -7.18 -5.77 -5.68
CA ARG A 30 -6.12 -6.62 -5.12
C ARG A 30 -4.90 -5.79 -4.73
N GLY A 31 -4.22 -6.21 -3.67
CA GLY A 31 -2.90 -5.68 -3.33
C GLY A 31 -1.79 -6.45 -4.05
N ILE A 32 -0.80 -5.74 -4.58
CA ILE A 32 0.41 -6.30 -5.18
C ILE A 32 1.59 -5.85 -4.33
N LEU A 33 2.22 -6.80 -3.64
CA LEU A 33 3.41 -6.58 -2.83
C LEU A 33 4.67 -6.93 -3.63
N LEU A 34 5.51 -5.95 -3.90
CA LEU A 34 6.76 -6.09 -4.61
C LEU A 34 7.91 -6.30 -3.62
N ARG A 35 8.54 -7.46 -3.70
CA ARG A 35 9.62 -7.92 -2.83
C ARG A 35 10.85 -8.30 -3.66
N GLY A 36 12.02 -8.21 -3.05
CA GLY A 36 13.29 -8.48 -3.71
C GLY A 36 14.43 -7.65 -3.14
N PRO A 37 15.68 -7.97 -3.50
CA PRO A 37 16.87 -7.29 -2.99
C PRO A 37 16.86 -5.79 -3.33
N SER A 38 17.66 -5.01 -2.61
CA SER A 38 17.88 -3.60 -2.96
C SER A 38 18.43 -3.50 -4.39
N GLY A 39 17.99 -2.49 -5.14
CA GLY A 39 18.36 -2.32 -6.55
C GLY A 39 17.66 -3.24 -7.56
N ALA A 40 16.79 -4.17 -7.13
CA ALA A 40 16.04 -5.06 -8.05
C ALA A 40 14.98 -4.37 -8.93
N GLY A 41 14.80 -3.05 -8.82
CA GLY A 41 13.83 -2.30 -9.61
C GLY A 41 12.39 -2.34 -9.10
N LYS A 42 12.15 -2.68 -7.82
CA LYS A 42 10.80 -2.72 -7.22
C LYS A 42 10.05 -1.40 -7.37
N SER A 43 10.69 -0.28 -7.00
CA SER A 43 10.08 1.05 -7.09
C SER A 43 9.85 1.47 -8.55
N ALA A 44 10.72 1.06 -9.48
CA ALA A 44 10.51 1.29 -10.91
C ALA A 44 9.30 0.51 -11.43
N LEU A 45 9.13 -0.75 -11.03
CA LEU A 45 7.95 -1.53 -11.38
C LEU A 45 6.67 -0.96 -10.72
N ALA A 46 6.75 -0.53 -9.46
CA ALA A 46 5.64 0.13 -8.76
C ALA A 46 5.19 1.38 -9.52
N LEU A 47 6.14 2.21 -9.98
CA LEU A 47 5.84 3.40 -10.77
C LEU A 47 5.14 3.07 -12.09
N ARG A 48 5.61 2.06 -12.83
CA ARG A 48 4.95 1.62 -14.08
C ARG A 48 3.56 1.06 -13.84
N LEU A 49 3.33 0.42 -12.69
CA LEU A 49 1.99 -0.01 -12.31
C LEU A 49 1.09 1.20 -12.03
N ILE A 50 1.59 2.21 -11.33
CA ILE A 50 0.84 3.45 -11.07
C ILE A 50 0.48 4.16 -12.39
N GLU A 51 1.44 4.30 -13.31
CA GLU A 51 1.21 4.85 -14.65
C GLU A 51 0.12 4.11 -15.42
N ALA A 52 0.01 2.81 -15.21
CA ALA A 52 -0.98 1.96 -15.86
C ALA A 52 -2.32 1.87 -15.09
N GLY A 53 -2.46 2.61 -13.97
CA GLY A 53 -3.72 2.78 -13.24
C GLY A 53 -3.77 2.16 -11.84
N ALA A 54 -2.65 1.66 -11.32
CA ALA A 54 -2.56 1.24 -9.91
C ALA A 54 -2.57 2.44 -8.96
N LEU A 55 -2.96 2.20 -7.71
CA LEU A 55 -2.83 3.17 -6.64
C LEU A 55 -1.67 2.78 -5.73
N LEU A 56 -0.77 3.71 -5.43
CA LEU A 56 0.28 3.47 -4.45
C LEU A 56 -0.32 3.28 -3.06
N VAL A 57 0.07 2.20 -2.38
CA VAL A 57 -0.28 1.96 -0.97
C VAL A 57 0.88 2.38 -0.07
N ALA A 58 2.11 1.96 -0.42
CA ALA A 58 3.32 2.25 0.34
C ALA A 58 4.58 1.98 -0.51
N ASP A 59 5.67 2.70 -0.25
CA ASP A 59 6.99 2.48 -0.86
C ASP A 59 8.07 2.35 0.22
N ASP A 60 9.16 1.67 -0.12
CA ASP A 60 10.28 1.22 0.73
C ASP A 60 9.91 0.29 1.90
N TYR A 61 8.89 0.63 2.69
CA TYR A 61 8.40 -0.16 3.80
C TYR A 61 6.89 -0.26 3.81
N VAL A 62 6.40 -1.46 4.09
CA VAL A 62 4.97 -1.78 4.17
C VAL A 62 4.72 -2.45 5.51
N VAL A 63 3.65 -2.06 6.21
CA VAL A 63 3.16 -2.79 7.37
C VAL A 63 2.18 -3.85 6.89
N LEU A 64 2.44 -5.11 7.26
CA LEU A 64 1.59 -6.25 6.94
C LEU A 64 0.89 -6.76 8.20
N ASP A 65 -0.44 -6.77 8.18
CA ASP A 65 -1.28 -7.26 9.28
C ASP A 65 -2.07 -8.50 8.82
N ALA A 66 -1.74 -9.64 9.43
CA ALA A 66 -2.39 -10.93 9.18
C ALA A 66 -3.40 -11.32 10.27
N GLN A 67 -3.56 -10.50 11.31
CA GLN A 67 -4.32 -10.85 12.52
C GLN A 67 -5.69 -10.16 12.56
N SER A 68 -5.80 -8.95 12.01
CA SER A 68 -7.03 -8.16 12.11
C SER A 68 -8.16 -8.64 11.20
N THR A 69 -7.88 -9.47 10.18
CA THR A 69 -8.93 -9.99 9.28
C THR A 69 -8.66 -11.45 8.91
N PRO A 70 -9.57 -12.38 9.25
CA PRO A 70 -9.43 -13.78 8.87
C PRO A 70 -9.26 -13.94 7.35
N ASP A 71 -8.35 -14.83 6.96
CA ASP A 71 -8.04 -15.16 5.55
C ASP A 71 -7.60 -13.98 4.68
N ARG A 72 -7.16 -12.86 5.29
CA ARG A 72 -6.65 -11.70 4.56
C ARG A 72 -5.35 -11.19 5.18
N LEU A 73 -4.48 -10.70 4.30
CA LEU A 73 -3.30 -9.94 4.67
C LEU A 73 -3.56 -8.47 4.31
N LEU A 74 -3.60 -7.60 5.30
CA LEU A 74 -3.75 -6.17 5.09
C LEU A 74 -2.36 -5.55 4.90
N ALA A 75 -2.25 -4.63 3.95
CA ALA A 75 -1.04 -3.86 3.68
C ALA A 75 -1.35 -2.38 3.87
N ALA A 76 -0.51 -1.69 4.64
CA ALA A 76 -0.66 -0.27 4.93
C ALA A 76 0.70 0.44 4.91
N PRO A 77 0.72 1.75 4.63
CA PRO A 77 1.92 2.55 4.88
C PRO A 77 2.26 2.55 6.38
N PRO A 78 3.56 2.56 6.74
CA PRO A 78 3.99 2.77 8.11
C PRO A 78 3.38 4.05 8.72
N PRO A 79 3.03 4.05 10.01
CA PRO A 79 2.30 5.15 10.66
C PRO A 79 3.03 6.51 10.64
N ARG A 80 4.35 6.53 10.33
CA ARG A 80 5.13 7.77 10.20
C ARG A 80 5.03 8.42 8.80
N ILE A 81 4.52 7.70 7.80
CA ILE A 81 4.36 8.18 6.40
C ILE A 81 2.95 7.98 5.85
N ALA A 82 1.98 7.60 6.70
CA ALA A 82 0.57 7.55 6.33
C ALA A 82 0.07 8.97 6.01
N GLY A 83 -0.02 9.30 4.72
CA GLY A 83 -0.35 10.64 4.22
C GLY A 83 0.83 11.46 3.66
N LEU A 84 2.06 10.92 3.70
CA LEU A 84 3.24 11.50 3.05
C LEU A 84 3.56 10.73 1.77
N ILE A 85 2.63 10.70 0.81
CA ILE A 85 3.02 10.41 -0.57
C ILE A 85 3.58 11.72 -1.12
N GLU A 86 4.90 11.85 -1.14
CA GLU A 86 5.58 12.83 -1.98
C GLU A 86 5.33 12.40 -3.44
N VAL A 87 4.21 12.85 -4.03
CA VAL A 87 3.98 12.70 -5.47
C VAL A 87 4.94 13.64 -6.17
N ARG A 88 6.16 13.17 -6.45
CA ARG A 88 7.06 13.89 -7.36
C ARG A 88 6.49 13.81 -8.77
N GLY A 89 5.63 14.78 -9.11
CA GLY A 89 5.00 14.93 -10.41
C GLY A 89 3.64 15.66 -10.39
N LEU A 90 2.97 15.72 -9.24
CA LEU A 90 1.73 16.46 -9.03
C LEU A 90 1.84 17.14 -7.66
N GLY A 91 1.89 18.46 -7.64
CA GLY A 91 2.08 19.23 -6.40
C GLY A 91 1.12 18.81 -5.28
N LEU A 92 1.56 19.04 -4.04
CA LEU A 92 0.81 18.84 -2.80
C LEU A 92 -0.65 19.30 -2.96
N LEU A 93 -1.61 18.41 -2.63
CA LEU A 93 -2.99 18.78 -2.30
C LEU A 93 -3.28 18.31 -0.88
#